data_AF-A0A3D2W0Y4-F1
#
_entry.id   AF-A0A3D2W0Y4-F1
#
_cell.length_a   1.000
_cell.length_b   1.000
_cell.length_c   1.000
_cell.angle_alpha   90.00
_cell.angle_beta   90.00
_cell.angle_gamma   90.00
#
_symmetry.space_group_name_H-M   'P 1'
#
loop_
_entity.id
_entity.type
_entity.pdbx_description
1 polymer ?
#
loop_
_entity_poly.entity_id
_entity_poly.type
_entity_poly.pdbx_seq_one_letter_code
_entity_poly.pdbx_strand_id
1 'polypeptide(L)' 'MLDDENRLLSPSDVAVLLDVKTTTLEKWRENGRVDLPFVKLGAKAIKYRYRDVVAFINARVATSTAEARLLIARTEAAL' A
#
# COMPACT_ATOMS: atom_id res chain seq x y z
N MET A 1 22.22 3.95 -1.14
CA MET A 1 21.67 5.03 -0.29
C MET A 1 20.15 5.04 -0.37
N LEU A 2 19.53 3.87 -0.24
CA LEU A 2 18.08 3.64 -0.25
C LEU A 2 17.69 2.74 0.94
N ASP A 3 18.39 2.90 2.06
CA ASP A 3 18.44 1.86 3.08
C ASP A 3 17.93 2.37 4.43
N ASP A 4 17.09 3.41 4.41
CA ASP A 4 16.39 3.87 5.60
C ASP A 4 14.98 3.26 5.60
N GLU A 5 14.85 2.11 6.26
CA GLU A 5 13.60 1.35 6.40
C GLU A 5 12.45 2.22 6.96
N ASN A 6 12.79 3.21 7.79
CA ASN A 6 11.85 4.15 8.38
C ASN A 6 11.62 5.43 7.56
N ARG A 7 12.16 5.50 6.33
CA ARG A 7 11.94 6.64 5.44
C ARG A 7 10.45 6.86 5.19
N LEU A 8 10.03 8.11 5.33
CA LEU A 8 8.66 8.53 5.05
C LEU A 8 8.51 8.94 3.58
N LEU A 9 7.71 8.17 2.84
CA LEU A 9 7.33 8.41 1.46
C LEU A 9 6.08 9.30 1.38
N SER A 10 6.03 10.15 0.35
CA SER A 10 4.80 10.87 0.01
C SER A 10 3.80 9.94 -0.68
N PRO A 11 2.49 10.28 -0.69
CA PRO A 11 1.50 9.50 -1.42
C PRO A 11 1.82 9.37 -2.92
N SER A 12 2.45 10.38 -3.52
CA SER A 12 2.92 10.31 -4.91
C SER A 12 4.06 9.31 -5.09
N ASP A 13 5.02 9.24 -4.16
CA ASP A 13 6.11 8.27 -4.25
C ASP A 13 5.58 6.83 -4.14
N VAL A 14 4.63 6.61 -3.22
CA VAL A 14 3.98 5.30 -3.05
C VAL A 14 3.13 4.93 -4.25
N ALA A 15 2.41 5.90 -4.81
CA ALA A 15 1.61 5.71 -6.02
C ALA A 15 2.48 5.24 -7.20
N VAL A 16 3.65 5.86 -7.38
CA VAL A 16 4.64 5.43 -8.38
C VAL A 16 5.17 4.02 -8.07
N LEU A 17 5.51 3.74 -6.81
CA LEU A 17 6.06 2.44 -6.42
C LEU A 17 5.07 1.28 -6.62
N LEU A 18 3.78 1.52 -6.36
CA LEU A 18 2.73 0.50 -6.48
C LEU A 18 2.04 0.50 -7.86
N ASP A 19 2.45 1.39 -8.77
CA ASP A 19 1.80 1.62 -10.07
C ASP A 19 0.27 1.86 -9.96
N VAL A 20 -0.12 2.74 -9.02
CA VAL A 20 -1.51 3.16 -8.81
C VAL A 20 -1.65 4.67 -8.83
N LYS A 21 -2.87 5.18 -8.98
CA LYS A 21 -3.14 6.61 -8.84
C LYS A 21 -3.11 7.03 -7.36
N THR A 22 -2.66 8.25 -7.08
CA THR A 22 -2.75 8.84 -5.73
C THR A 22 -4.19 8.88 -5.21
N THR A 23 -5.16 9.09 -6.10
CA THR A 23 -6.60 9.05 -5.78
C THR A 23 -7.07 7.65 -5.36
N THR A 24 -6.43 6.59 -5.86
CA THR A 24 -6.68 5.21 -5.40
C THR A 24 -6.20 5.04 -3.95
N LEU A 25 -5.03 5.57 -3.62
CA LEU A 25 -4.51 5.57 -2.24
C LEU A 25 -5.40 6.38 -1.28
N GLU A 26 -6.00 7.47 -1.74
CA GLU A 26 -7.00 8.23 -0.97
C GLU A 26 -8.21 7.37 -0.65
N LYS A 27 -8.82 6.74 -1.66
CA LYS A 27 -9.95 5.82 -1.47
C LYS A 27 -9.61 4.65 -0.55
N TRP A 28 -8.39 4.11 -0.63
CA TRP A 28 -7.93 3.04 0.27
C TRP A 28 -7.92 3.49 1.73
N ARG A 29 -7.46 4.71 2.00
CA ARG A 29 -7.49 5.30 3.35
C ARG A 29 -8.90 5.59 3.82
N GLU A 30 -9.77 6.07 2.95
CA GLU A 30 -11.18 6.39 3.28
C GLU A 30 -12.00 5.13 3.57
N ASN A 31 -11.89 4.12 2.71
CA ASN A 31 -12.67 2.90 2.83
C ASN A 31 -12.12 1.97 3.92
N GLY A 32 -10.85 2.12 4.31
CA GLY A 32 -10.18 1.28 5.31
C GLY A 32 -10.05 -0.21 4.92
N ARG A 33 -10.39 -0.56 3.67
CA ARG A 33 -10.41 -1.95 3.17
C ARG A 33 -9.02 -2.51 2.87
N VAL A 34 -8.03 -1.64 2.71
CA VAL A 34 -6.68 -2.02 2.34
C VAL A 34 -5.78 -1.80 3.54
N ASP A 35 -5.14 -2.88 3.99
CA ASP A 35 -4.22 -2.88 5.12
C ASP A 35 -2.84 -2.31 4.73
N LEU A 36 -2.83 -1.02 4.38
CA LEU A 36 -1.63 -0.24 4.11
C LEU A 36 -1.52 0.88 5.17
N PRO A 37 -0.69 0.69 6.21
CA PRO A 37 -0.53 1.68 7.26
C PRO A 37 -0.03 3.02 6.71
N PHE A 38 -0.58 4.11 7.26
CA PHE A 38 -0.16 5.47 6.92
C PHE A 38 0.08 6.29 8.19
N VAL A 39 0.99 7.26 8.08
CA VAL A 39 1.31 8.22 9.14
C VAL A 39 0.62 9.54 8.80
N LYS A 40 -0.34 9.94 9.63
CA LYS A 40 -1.00 11.25 9.51
C LYS A 40 -0.28 12.26 10.39
N LEU A 41 0.48 13.16 9.76
CA LEU A 41 1.24 14.23 10.42
C LEU A 41 0.45 15.55 10.47
N GLY A 42 -0.63 15.67 9.71
CA GLY A 42 -1.51 16.85 9.70
C GLY A 42 -2.72 16.64 8.80
N ALA A 43 -3.58 17.66 8.68
CA ALA A 43 -4.81 17.56 7.89
C ALA A 43 -4.56 17.21 6.40
N LYS A 44 -3.47 17.72 5.81
CA LYS A 44 -3.05 17.45 4.42
C LYS A 44 -1.71 16.72 4.32
N ALA A 45 -1.09 16.38 5.45
CA ALA A 45 0.24 15.77 5.50
C ALA A 45 0.12 14.28 5.87
N ILE A 46 -0.05 13.44 4.84
CA ILE A 46 -0.07 11.99 4.97
C ILE A 46 1.23 11.43 4.38
N LYS A 47 1.87 10.50 5.10
CA LYS A 47 3.09 9.82 4.68
C LYS A 47 2.95 8.31 4.86
N TYR A 48 3.81 7.56 4.20
CA TYR A 48 3.91 6.10 4.33
C TYR A 48 5.32 5.73 4.73
N ARG A 49 5.50 4.79 5.66
CA ARG A 49 6.84 4.26 5.93
C ARG A 49 7.22 3.32 4.80
N TYR A 50 8.43 3.45 4.28
CA TYR A 50 8.94 2.59 3.21
C TYR A 50 8.76 1.10 3.54
N ARG A 51 9.12 0.68 4.76
CA ARG A 51 8.94 -0.70 5.24
C ARG A 51 7.51 -1.22 5.16
N ASP A 52 6.53 -0.37 5.45
CA ASP A 52 5.13 -0.80 5.47
C ASP A 52 4.64 -1.01 4.03
N VAL A 53 5.09 -0.16 3.10
CA VAL A 53 4.80 -0.33 1.67
C VAL A 53 5.47 -1.59 1.13
N VAL A 54 6.72 -1.88 1.53
CA VAL A 54 7.39 -3.13 1.16
C VAL A 54 6.69 -4.34 1.75
N ALA A 55 6.31 -4.31 3.03
CA ALA A 55 5.54 -5.38 3.66
C ALA A 55 4.20 -5.62 2.95
N PHE A 56 3.53 -4.54 2.52
CA PHE A 56 2.30 -4.60 1.75
C PHE A 56 2.48 -5.28 0.39
N ILE A 57 3.58 -5.00 -0.31
CA ILE A 57 3.97 -5.66 -1.57
C ILE A 57 4.25 -7.13 -1.30
N ASN A 58 5.05 -7.44 -0.27
CA ASN A 58 5.43 -8.80 0.09
C ASN A 58 4.21 -9.67 0.43
N ALA A 59 3.20 -9.09 1.08
CA ALA A 59 1.94 -9.78 1.38
C ALA A 59 1.11 -10.15 0.13
N ARG A 60 1.45 -9.60 -1.04
CA ARG A 60 0.79 -9.84 -2.34
C ARG A 60 1.69 -10.56 -3.34
N VAL A 61 2.87 -11.01 -2.91
CA VAL A 61 3.72 -11.88 -3.73
C VAL A 61 3.08 -13.25 -3.81
N ALA A 62 2.93 -13.74 -5.04
CA ALA A 62 2.44 -15.07 -5.33
C ALA A 62 3.40 -15.74 -6.31
N THR A 63 3.59 -17.04 -6.16
CA THR A 63 4.49 -17.82 -7.04
C THR A 63 3.75 -18.45 -8.21
N SER A 64 2.40 -18.46 -8.18
CA SER A 64 1.56 -18.96 -9.25
C SER A 64 0.34 -18.08 -9.49
N THR A 65 -0.19 -18.12 -10.72
CA THR A 65 -1.42 -17.40 -11.08
C THR A 65 -2.66 -17.94 -10.35
N ALA A 66 -2.66 -19.22 -9.96
CA ALA A 66 -3.70 -19.81 -9.13
C ALA A 66 -3.68 -19.21 -7.71
N GLU A 67 -2.50 -19.11 -7.10
CA GLU A 67 -2.30 -18.48 -5.79
C GLU A 67 -2.67 -16.99 -5.81
N ALA A 68 -2.27 -16.27 -6.87
CA ALA A 68 -2.62 -14.86 -7.06
C ALA A 68 -4.14 -14.64 -7.10
N ARG A 69 -4.90 -15.51 -7.79
CA ARG A 69 -6.37 -15.43 -7.84
C ARG A 69 -7.00 -15.66 -6.47
N LEU A 70 -6.47 -16.60 -5.69
CA LEU A 70 -6.96 -16.83 -4.33
C LEU A 70 -6.68 -15.64 -3.42
N LEU A 71 -5.51 -15.00 -3.55
CA LEU A 71 -5.18 -13.78 -2.81
C LEU A 71 -6.11 -12.62 -3.16
N ILE A 72 -6.36 -12.38 -4.46
CA ILE A 72 -7.30 -11.34 -4.91
C ILE A 72 -8.71 -11.66 -4.40
N ALA A 73 -9.19 -12.88 -4.58
CA ALA A 73 -10.51 -13.29 -4.09
C ALA A 73 -10.67 -13.11 -2.57
N ARG A 74 -9.61 -13.35 -1.78
CA ARG A 74 -9.63 -13.13 -0.32
C ARG A 74 -9.67 -11.64 0.04
N THR A 75 -9.07 -10.80 -0.80
CA THR A 75 -9.06 -9.34 -0.63
C THR A 75 -10.38 -8.72 -1.12
N GLU A 76 -11.00 -9.32 -2.14
CA GLU A 76 -12.27 -8.91 -2.73
C GLU A 76 -13.49 -9.45 -1.97
N ALA A 77 -13.41 -10.61 -1.33
CA ALA A 77 -14.52 -11.17 -0.54
C ALA A 77 -14.83 -10.38 0.74
N ALA A 78 -14.02 -9.38 1.07
CA ALA A 78 -14.30 -8.37 2.10
C ALA A 78 -15.04 -7.13 1.56
N LEU A 79 -15.52 -7.13 0.29
CA LEU A 79 -16.30 -6.05 -0.32
C LEU A 79 -17.75 -5.97 0.13
#